data_AF-A0A1E4ICB8-F1
#
_entry.id   AF-A0A1E4ICB8-F1
#
_cell.length_a   1.000
_cell.length_b   1.000
_cell.length_c   1.000
_cell.angle_alpha   90.00
_cell.angle_beta   90.00
_cell.angle_gamma   90.00
#
_symmetry.space_group_name_H-M   'P 1'
#
loop_
_entity.id
_entity.type
_entity.pdbx_description
1 polymer ?
#
loop_
_entity_poly.entity_id
_entity_poly.type
_entity_poly.pdbx_seq_one_letter_code
_entity_poly.pdbx_strand_id
1 'polypeptide(L)'
;MADARRIGTCVVEEFADGKLVVVVDEHADNGALMVSAASAGSSRIAAMVRVSTGFVVAAAEASVLERLRIPRSPAHDRLSGVPDFGISVDGVGTGTGISAHARAETLRRLGNPEASASDFVRPGHVMTQWVHDSGRPGGMASAAVQLARMIGGVPVAAYAHLVGLTDPTGLASAAEARSFGELSGLEVATTSEISRLASTDLGRSTVPLSGEGRSSHLDRGRRGAGAA
;
A
#
# COMPACT_ATOMS: atom_id res chain seq x y z
N MET A 1 -15.53 -16.14 -13.89
CA MET A 1 -14.53 -16.46 -12.84
C MET A 1 -13.10 -16.55 -13.39
N ALA A 2 -12.84 -17.16 -14.55
CA ALA A 2 -11.48 -17.21 -15.13
C ALA A 2 -10.95 -15.82 -15.57
N ASP A 3 -11.79 -14.96 -16.15
CA ASP A 3 -11.41 -13.61 -16.58
C ASP A 3 -11.05 -12.67 -15.43
N ALA A 4 -11.87 -12.61 -14.38
CA ALA A 4 -11.60 -11.80 -13.18
C ALA A 4 -10.29 -12.23 -12.47
N ARG A 5 -9.93 -13.53 -12.56
CA ARG A 5 -8.66 -14.03 -12.03
C ARG A 5 -7.48 -13.60 -12.90
N ARG A 6 -7.67 -13.47 -14.22
CA ARG A 6 -6.66 -12.98 -15.16
C ARG A 6 -6.39 -11.49 -14.96
N ILE A 7 -7.45 -10.66 -14.97
CA ILE A 7 -7.38 -9.20 -14.79
C ILE A 7 -6.73 -8.85 -13.44
N GLY A 8 -7.17 -9.53 -12.38
CA GLY A 8 -6.60 -9.36 -11.05
C GLY A 8 -5.10 -9.67 -10.95
N THR A 9 -4.61 -10.66 -11.70
CA THR A 9 -3.19 -11.04 -11.70
C THR A 9 -2.35 -9.99 -12.45
N CYS A 10 -2.83 -9.48 -13.58
CA CYS A 10 -2.15 -8.41 -14.33
C CYS A 10 -2.02 -7.12 -13.52
N VAL A 11 -3.06 -6.74 -12.73
CA VAL A 11 -2.97 -5.58 -11.82
C VAL A 11 -1.86 -5.75 -10.79
N VAL A 12 -1.70 -6.94 -10.20
CA VAL A 12 -0.64 -7.18 -9.20
C VAL A 12 0.76 -7.10 -9.83
N GLU A 13 0.93 -7.64 -11.03
CA GLU A 13 2.20 -7.58 -11.78
C GLU A 13 2.59 -6.15 -12.15
N GLU A 14 1.67 -5.38 -12.74
CA GLU A 14 1.88 -3.97 -13.07
C GLU A 14 2.17 -3.12 -11.83
N PHE A 15 1.47 -3.40 -10.73
CA PHE A 15 1.68 -2.74 -9.45
C PHE A 15 3.06 -3.06 -8.86
N ALA A 16 3.53 -4.31 -8.98
CA ALA A 16 4.87 -4.73 -8.58
C ALA A 16 5.96 -4.00 -9.39
N ASP A 17 5.74 -3.80 -10.68
CA ASP A 17 6.60 -3.02 -11.58
C ASP A 17 6.61 -1.50 -11.29
N GLY A 18 5.82 -1.04 -10.32
CA GLY A 18 5.67 0.39 -10.00
C GLY A 18 4.91 1.18 -11.06
N LYS A 19 4.13 0.49 -11.89
CA LYS A 19 3.20 1.13 -12.82
C LYS A 19 1.93 1.55 -12.08
N LEU A 20 1.28 2.56 -12.63
CA LEU A 20 -0.01 3.02 -12.11
C LEU A 20 -1.07 1.98 -12.49
N VAL A 21 -1.96 1.67 -11.56
CA VAL A 21 -3.15 0.85 -11.82
C VAL A 21 -4.39 1.63 -11.41
N VAL A 22 -5.53 1.28 -12.01
CA VAL A 22 -6.82 1.85 -11.62
C VAL A 22 -7.55 0.86 -10.72
N VAL A 23 -7.98 1.35 -9.56
CA VAL A 23 -8.85 0.59 -8.65
C VAL A 23 -10.21 1.27 -8.56
N VAL A 24 -11.26 0.49 -8.77
CA VAL A 24 -12.65 0.94 -8.74
C VAL A 24 -13.32 0.46 -7.45
N ASP A 25 -13.96 1.37 -6.73
CA ASP A 25 -14.85 1.04 -5.63
C ASP A 25 -16.29 1.01 -6.14
N GLU A 26 -16.82 -0.20 -6.32
CA GLU A 26 -18.17 -0.43 -6.85
C GLU A 26 -19.29 -0.04 -5.87
N HIS A 27 -18.99 0.04 -4.58
CA HIS A 27 -19.96 0.43 -3.57
C HIS A 27 -20.01 1.94 -3.37
N ALA A 28 -18.85 2.59 -3.40
CA ALA A 28 -18.73 4.04 -3.26
C ALA A 28 -18.85 4.80 -4.60
N ASP A 29 -19.10 4.09 -5.70
CA ASP A 29 -19.21 4.58 -7.08
C ASP A 29 -18.10 5.57 -7.45
N ASN A 30 -16.83 5.15 -7.24
CA ASN A 30 -15.68 5.96 -7.59
C ASN A 30 -14.47 5.11 -8.01
N GLY A 31 -13.41 5.77 -8.45
CA GLY A 31 -12.12 5.11 -8.70
C GLY A 31 -10.92 5.98 -8.38
N ALA A 32 -9.77 5.31 -8.21
CA ALA A 32 -8.50 5.96 -7.93
C ALA A 32 -7.36 5.35 -8.75
N LEU A 33 -6.37 6.19 -9.03
CA LEU A 33 -5.06 5.74 -9.44
C LEU A 33 -4.29 5.26 -8.22
N MET A 34 -3.55 4.18 -8.37
CA MET A 34 -2.79 3.55 -7.29
C MET A 34 -1.39 3.14 -7.75
N VAL A 35 -0.42 3.20 -6.84
CA VAL A 35 0.97 2.74 -7.06
C VAL A 35 1.58 2.25 -5.75
N SER A 36 2.49 1.28 -5.81
CA SER A 36 3.28 0.86 -4.66
C SER A 36 4.11 2.02 -4.15
N ALA A 37 4.12 2.24 -2.83
CA ALA A 37 4.86 3.36 -2.24
C ALA A 37 6.37 3.19 -2.44
N ALA A 38 6.88 1.96 -2.32
CA ALA A 38 8.30 1.64 -2.47
C ALA A 38 8.85 1.90 -3.88
N SER A 39 8.01 1.76 -4.91
CA SER A 39 8.38 1.99 -6.32
C SER A 39 7.78 3.29 -6.91
N ALA A 40 7.22 4.16 -6.06
CA ALA A 40 6.61 5.42 -6.50
C ALA A 40 7.64 6.31 -7.22
N GLY A 41 7.54 6.40 -8.55
CA GLY A 41 8.39 7.25 -9.39
C GLY A 41 7.86 8.68 -9.52
N SER A 42 8.76 9.66 -9.64
CA SER A 42 8.38 11.09 -9.78
C SER A 42 7.45 11.35 -10.98
N SER A 43 7.71 10.69 -12.13
CA SER A 43 6.87 10.79 -13.32
C SER A 43 5.49 10.16 -13.13
N ARG A 44 5.39 9.08 -12.35
CA ARG A 44 4.12 8.43 -12.00
C ARG A 44 3.29 9.30 -11.07
N ILE A 45 3.90 9.90 -10.05
CA ILE A 45 3.20 10.85 -9.18
C ILE A 45 2.76 12.11 -9.95
N ALA A 46 3.58 12.60 -10.88
CA ALA A 46 3.18 13.70 -11.75
C ALA A 46 1.95 13.34 -12.61
N ALA A 47 1.96 12.14 -13.22
CA ALA A 47 0.84 11.64 -14.00
C ALA A 47 -0.42 11.45 -13.15
N MET A 48 -0.29 10.83 -11.96
CA MET A 48 -1.38 10.66 -10.99
C MET A 48 -2.03 12.01 -10.65
N VAL A 49 -1.23 13.00 -10.28
CA VAL A 49 -1.74 14.33 -9.87
C VAL A 49 -2.43 15.06 -11.00
N ARG A 50 -2.02 14.84 -12.26
CA ARG A 50 -2.57 15.55 -13.42
C ARG A 50 -4.04 15.21 -13.69
N VAL A 51 -4.49 14.02 -13.28
CA VAL A 51 -5.82 13.47 -13.60
C VAL A 51 -6.62 13.08 -12.35
N SER A 52 -6.08 13.34 -11.16
CA SER A 52 -6.73 13.05 -9.88
C SER A 52 -7.05 14.35 -9.15
N THR A 53 -7.72 14.23 -8.01
CA THR A 53 -7.94 15.33 -7.05
C THR A 53 -6.64 15.94 -6.52
N GLY A 54 -5.48 15.33 -6.77
CA GLY A 54 -4.18 15.76 -6.25
C GLY A 54 -3.97 15.45 -4.76
N PHE A 55 -5.00 14.94 -4.08
CA PHE A 55 -4.98 14.50 -2.69
C PHE A 55 -4.36 13.10 -2.59
N VAL A 56 -3.02 13.06 -2.59
CA VAL A 56 -2.25 11.82 -2.56
C VAL A 56 -2.24 11.24 -1.15
N VAL A 57 -2.84 10.06 -1.00
CA VAL A 57 -2.95 9.33 0.27
C VAL A 57 -2.03 8.12 0.24
N ALA A 58 -1.14 8.01 1.23
CA ALA A 58 -0.41 6.80 1.56
C ALA A 58 -1.23 5.96 2.55
N ALA A 59 -1.95 4.97 2.02
CA ALA A 59 -2.59 3.95 2.83
C ALA A 59 -1.53 2.99 3.33
N ALA A 60 -1.48 2.79 4.64
CA ALA A 60 -0.45 2.00 5.30
C ALA A 60 -1.10 1.12 6.37
N GLU A 61 -0.56 -0.09 6.51
CA GLU A 61 -0.87 -0.91 7.67
C GLU A 61 -0.51 -0.18 8.98
N ALA A 62 -1.37 -0.31 9.99
CA ALA A 62 -1.21 0.38 11.27
C ALA A 62 0.18 0.19 11.89
N SER A 63 0.72 -1.03 11.84
CA SER A 63 2.05 -1.38 12.34
C SER A 63 3.18 -0.56 11.69
N VAL A 64 3.03 -0.17 10.41
CA VAL A 64 4.00 0.68 9.71
C VAL A 64 3.94 2.10 10.26
N LEU A 65 2.74 2.68 10.41
CA LEU A 65 2.58 4.04 10.92
C LEU A 65 2.96 4.16 12.40
N GLU A 66 2.74 3.11 13.20
CA GLU A 66 3.23 2.99 14.59
C GLU A 66 4.76 3.01 14.64
N ARG A 67 5.43 2.17 13.84
CA ARG A 67 6.90 2.14 13.74
C ARG A 67 7.47 3.51 13.36
N LEU A 68 6.82 4.20 12.42
CA LEU A 68 7.22 5.54 11.95
C LEU A 68 6.76 6.67 12.87
N ARG A 69 6.06 6.36 13.97
CA ARG A 69 5.49 7.31 14.94
C ARG A 69 4.69 8.41 14.25
N ILE A 70 3.87 8.05 13.26
CA ILE A 70 2.98 8.98 12.56
C ILE A 70 1.63 8.93 13.27
N PRO A 71 1.25 9.92 14.09
CA PRO A 71 0.03 9.85 14.88
C PRO A 71 -1.23 9.91 14.00
N ARG A 72 -2.33 9.36 14.52
CA ARG A 72 -3.67 9.54 13.93
C ARG A 72 -4.10 11.01 14.01
N SER A 73 -4.97 11.41 13.10
CA SER A 73 -5.63 12.71 13.15
C SER A 73 -6.64 12.75 14.31
N PRO A 74 -6.64 13.81 15.14
CA PRO A 74 -7.65 13.99 16.20
C PRO A 74 -9.09 14.06 15.67
N ALA A 75 -9.28 14.27 14.36
CA ALA A 75 -10.60 14.27 13.74
C ALA A 75 -11.26 12.88 13.75
N HIS A 76 -10.47 11.80 13.83
CA HIS A 76 -11.00 10.44 13.86
C HIS A 76 -12.01 10.24 15.00
N ASP A 77 -11.71 10.74 16.19
CA ASP A 77 -12.56 10.55 17.38
C ASP A 77 -13.88 11.32 17.31
N ARG A 78 -14.02 12.25 16.36
CA ARG A 78 -15.15 13.18 16.27
C ARG A 78 -16.15 12.85 15.18
N LEU A 79 -15.79 12.01 14.20
CA LEU A 79 -16.61 11.72 13.03
C LEU A 79 -16.66 10.22 12.77
N SER A 80 -17.81 9.60 13.04
CA SER A 80 -18.06 8.22 12.66
C SER A 80 -18.11 8.09 11.14
N GLY A 81 -17.50 7.02 10.60
CA GLY A 81 -17.51 6.73 9.16
C GLY A 81 -16.48 7.52 8.33
N VAL A 82 -15.66 8.38 8.93
CA VAL A 82 -14.56 9.06 8.23
C VAL A 82 -13.35 8.13 8.13
N PRO A 83 -12.58 8.18 7.03
CA PRO A 83 -11.32 7.45 6.94
C PRO A 83 -10.39 7.73 8.12
N ASP A 84 -9.71 6.70 8.62
CA ASP A 84 -8.73 6.81 9.73
C ASP A 84 -7.43 7.47 9.23
N PHE A 85 -7.49 8.78 8.99
CA PHE A 85 -6.34 9.55 8.54
C PHE A 85 -5.33 9.77 9.67
N GLY A 86 -4.06 9.71 9.33
CA GLY A 86 -2.96 10.21 10.16
C GLY A 86 -2.57 11.64 9.80
N ILE A 87 -1.61 12.17 10.56
CA ILE A 87 -0.98 13.45 10.22
C ILE A 87 -0.22 13.30 8.90
N SER A 88 -0.32 14.30 8.03
CA SER A 88 0.41 14.33 6.77
C SER A 88 1.92 14.43 6.99
N VAL A 89 2.69 13.95 6.03
CA VAL A 89 4.16 13.89 6.13
C VAL A 89 4.82 14.37 4.85
N ASP A 90 6.04 14.87 5.02
CA ASP A 90 7.03 15.05 3.95
C ASP A 90 8.32 14.35 4.35
N GLY A 91 9.07 13.81 3.38
CA GLY A 91 10.42 13.34 3.61
C GLY A 91 11.36 14.51 3.94
N VAL A 92 12.21 14.36 4.96
CA VAL A 92 13.27 15.32 5.27
C VAL A 92 14.15 15.59 4.05
N GLY A 93 14.41 16.86 3.76
CA GLY A 93 15.29 17.27 2.64
C GLY A 93 14.61 17.29 1.27
N THR A 94 13.27 17.23 1.20
CA THR A 94 12.52 17.24 -0.07
C THR A 94 12.07 18.63 -0.54
N GLY A 95 12.70 19.69 -0.03
CA GLY A 95 12.37 21.08 -0.38
C GLY A 95 11.03 21.51 0.20
N THR A 96 10.10 21.96 -0.64
CA THR A 96 8.74 22.37 -0.21
C THR A 96 7.79 21.21 0.04
N GLY A 97 8.18 19.96 -0.28
CA GLY A 97 7.34 18.77 -0.07
C GLY A 97 6.28 18.50 -1.14
N ILE A 98 5.68 19.54 -1.75
CA ILE A 98 4.50 19.39 -2.62
C ILE A 98 4.79 18.87 -4.04
N SER A 99 6.02 19.02 -4.54
CA SER A 99 6.35 18.62 -5.91
C SER A 99 6.14 17.12 -6.14
N ALA A 100 5.93 16.68 -7.38
CA ALA A 100 5.81 15.26 -7.69
C ALA A 100 7.05 14.46 -7.28
N HIS A 101 8.23 15.05 -7.41
CA HIS A 101 9.49 14.47 -6.94
C HIS A 101 9.51 14.30 -5.41
N ALA A 102 9.16 15.36 -4.67
CA ALA A 102 9.16 15.37 -3.21
C ALA A 102 8.13 14.39 -2.62
N ARG A 103 6.91 14.34 -3.19
CA ARG A 103 5.89 13.37 -2.80
C ARG A 103 6.30 11.94 -3.14
N ALA A 104 6.90 11.69 -4.32
CA ALA A 104 7.43 10.38 -4.67
C ALA A 104 8.54 9.92 -3.70
N GLU A 105 9.46 10.81 -3.34
CA GLU A 105 10.50 10.51 -2.36
C GLU A 105 9.93 10.20 -0.97
N THR A 106 8.94 10.98 -0.54
CA THR A 106 8.20 10.73 0.72
C THR A 106 7.54 9.35 0.72
N LEU A 107 6.88 8.98 -0.38
CA LEU A 107 6.26 7.67 -0.55
C LEU A 107 7.29 6.52 -0.51
N ARG A 108 8.42 6.66 -1.21
CA ARG A 108 9.48 5.65 -1.18
C ARG A 108 10.05 5.46 0.22
N ARG A 109 10.16 6.52 1.02
CA ARG A 109 10.56 6.41 2.43
C ARG A 109 9.49 5.73 3.27
N LEU A 110 8.21 6.02 3.07
CA LEU A 110 7.12 5.30 3.75
C LEU A 110 7.13 3.81 3.42
N GLY A 111 7.45 3.46 2.17
CA GLY A 111 7.62 2.08 1.70
C GLY A 111 8.98 1.43 2.03
N ASN A 112 9.87 2.11 2.76
CA ASN A 112 11.19 1.58 3.11
C ASN A 112 11.14 0.90 4.50
N PRO A 113 11.53 -0.40 4.62
CA PRO A 113 11.54 -1.10 5.91
C PRO A 113 12.52 -0.48 6.92
N GLU A 114 13.59 0.15 6.44
CA GLU A 114 14.62 0.77 7.28
C GLU A 114 14.30 2.22 7.67
N ALA A 115 13.20 2.79 7.15
CA ALA A 115 12.82 4.16 7.51
C ALA A 115 12.44 4.27 8.99
N SER A 116 12.68 5.45 9.53
CA SER A 116 12.48 5.80 10.93
C SER A 116 11.62 7.05 11.05
N ALA A 117 11.15 7.34 12.26
CA ALA A 117 10.36 8.55 12.52
C ALA A 117 11.08 9.86 12.15
N SER A 118 12.43 9.88 12.22
CA SER A 118 13.27 11.05 11.89
C SER A 118 13.39 11.32 10.40
N ASP A 119 12.98 10.39 9.52
CA ASP A 119 13.03 10.59 8.07
C ASP A 119 11.89 11.48 7.56
N PHE A 120 10.97 11.89 8.44
CA PHE A 120 9.74 12.61 8.12
C PHE A 120 9.57 13.90 8.93
N VAL A 121 9.10 14.93 8.23
CA VAL A 121 8.55 16.17 8.79
C VAL A 121 7.03 16.05 8.88
N ARG A 122 6.44 16.67 9.90
CA ARG A 122 5.00 16.66 10.21
C ARG A 122 4.55 18.09 10.59
N PRO A 123 3.47 18.66 10.01
CA PRO A 123 2.73 18.14 8.86
C PRO A 123 3.54 18.18 7.56
N GLY A 124 3.00 17.61 6.49
CA GLY A 124 3.54 17.68 5.13
C GLY A 124 2.45 17.53 4.05
N HIS A 125 2.81 17.01 2.87
CA HIS A 125 1.97 17.03 1.67
C HIS A 125 1.54 15.65 1.17
N VAL A 126 2.03 14.57 1.78
CA VAL A 126 1.47 13.21 1.60
C VAL A 126 0.58 12.91 2.79
N MET A 127 -0.70 12.68 2.54
CA MET A 127 -1.64 12.29 3.59
C MET A 127 -1.40 10.83 3.96
N THR A 128 -1.47 10.49 5.24
CA THR A 128 -1.38 9.09 5.69
C THR A 128 -2.76 8.58 6.08
N GLN A 129 -3.01 7.30 5.81
CA GLN A 129 -4.23 6.64 6.25
C GLN A 129 -3.89 5.29 6.87
N TRP A 130 -4.43 5.10 8.07
CA TRP A 130 -4.25 3.90 8.87
C TRP A 130 -5.20 2.79 8.41
N VAL A 131 -4.64 1.59 8.27
CA VAL A 131 -5.38 0.37 7.94
C VAL A 131 -5.07 -0.68 9.00
N HIS A 132 -6.04 -0.95 9.88
CA HIS A 132 -5.90 -1.89 11.01
C HIS A 132 -6.14 -3.34 10.60
N ASP A 133 -7.10 -3.53 9.70
CA ASP A 133 -7.48 -4.83 9.21
C ASP A 133 -7.62 -4.71 7.69
N SER A 134 -6.55 -5.07 6.97
CA SER A 134 -6.61 -5.14 5.51
C SER A 134 -7.57 -6.25 5.03
N GLY A 135 -8.19 -7.00 5.95
CA GLY A 135 -9.28 -7.94 5.70
C GLY A 135 -10.66 -7.28 5.67
N ARG A 136 -10.82 -5.99 6.01
CA ARG A 136 -12.12 -5.32 5.86
C ARG A 136 -12.45 -5.21 4.36
N PRO A 137 -13.52 -5.87 3.87
CA PRO A 137 -13.83 -5.90 2.44
C PRO A 137 -14.28 -4.52 1.94
N GLY A 138 -13.81 -4.14 0.75
CA GLY A 138 -14.51 -3.15 -0.09
C GLY A 138 -14.18 -1.68 0.13
N GLY A 139 -12.94 -1.30 0.48
CA GLY A 139 -12.55 0.12 0.53
C GLY A 139 -11.18 0.38 -0.12
N MET A 140 -11.02 1.57 -0.69
CA MET A 140 -9.82 1.97 -1.46
C MET A 140 -8.50 1.76 -0.70
N ALA A 141 -8.43 2.20 0.56
CA ALA A 141 -7.22 2.05 1.38
C ALA A 141 -6.91 0.58 1.74
N SER A 142 -7.94 -0.23 1.96
CA SER A 142 -7.78 -1.67 2.21
C SER A 142 -7.22 -2.36 0.97
N ALA A 143 -7.76 -2.04 -0.21
CA ALA A 143 -7.27 -2.54 -1.49
C ALA A 143 -5.80 -2.16 -1.74
N ALA A 144 -5.41 -0.93 -1.39
CA ALA A 144 -4.04 -0.45 -1.50
C ALA A 144 -3.05 -1.25 -0.65
N VAL A 145 -3.38 -1.47 0.63
CA VAL A 145 -2.55 -2.28 1.54
C VAL A 145 -2.51 -3.75 1.10
N GLN A 146 -3.61 -4.31 0.61
CA GLN A 146 -3.65 -5.68 0.11
C GLN A 146 -2.76 -5.86 -1.13
N LEU A 147 -2.79 -4.93 -2.09
CA LEU A 147 -1.88 -4.94 -3.23
C LEU A 147 -0.41 -4.87 -2.79
N ALA A 148 -0.09 -3.99 -1.85
CA ALA A 148 1.26 -3.89 -1.29
C ALA A 148 1.73 -5.19 -0.60
N ARG A 149 0.83 -5.90 0.08
CA ARG A 149 1.11 -7.21 0.68
C ARG A 149 1.34 -8.29 -0.37
N MET A 150 0.51 -8.36 -1.42
CA MET A 150 0.62 -9.37 -2.47
C MET A 150 1.94 -9.29 -3.25
N ILE A 151 2.57 -8.12 -3.33
CA ILE A 151 3.89 -7.96 -3.95
C ILE A 151 5.07 -8.21 -2.97
N GLY A 152 4.79 -8.59 -1.72
CA GLY A 152 5.79 -8.91 -0.70
C GLY A 152 6.56 -7.70 -0.13
N GLY A 153 6.08 -6.48 -0.37
CA GLY A 153 6.72 -5.24 0.10
C GLY A 153 6.27 -4.81 1.50
N VAL A 154 6.79 -3.67 1.96
CA VAL A 154 6.21 -2.96 3.12
C VAL A 154 4.76 -2.61 2.74
N PRO A 155 3.76 -2.88 3.60
CA PRO A 155 2.33 -2.75 3.29
C PRO A 155 1.86 -1.29 3.25
N VAL A 156 2.41 -0.53 2.30
CA VAL A 156 2.12 0.87 2.01
C VAL A 156 1.95 1.07 0.51
N ALA A 157 0.86 1.73 0.14
CA ALA A 157 0.55 2.08 -1.24
C ALA A 157 -0.03 3.50 -1.30
N ALA A 158 0.27 4.20 -2.39
CA ALA A 158 -0.25 5.53 -2.65
C ALA A 158 -1.45 5.45 -3.56
N TYR A 159 -2.49 6.24 -3.28
CA TYR A 159 -3.61 6.42 -4.20
C TYR A 159 -4.11 7.87 -4.22
N ALA A 160 -4.79 8.23 -5.30
CA ALA A 160 -5.53 9.48 -5.43
C ALA A 160 -6.77 9.28 -6.31
N HIS A 161 -7.93 9.75 -5.84
CA HIS A 161 -9.20 9.62 -6.56
C HIS A 161 -9.18 10.40 -7.87
N LEU A 162 -9.70 9.79 -8.93
CA LEU A 162 -9.86 10.41 -10.24
C LEU A 162 -10.94 11.50 -10.18
N VAL A 163 -10.72 12.60 -10.91
CA VAL A 163 -11.75 13.63 -11.14
C VAL A 163 -12.68 13.20 -12.26
N GLY A 164 -13.95 13.64 -12.21
CA GLY A 164 -14.94 13.29 -13.23
C GLY A 164 -14.55 13.76 -14.62
N LEU A 165 -14.79 12.92 -15.63
CA LEU A 165 -14.55 13.29 -17.03
C LEU A 165 -15.70 14.12 -17.58
N THR A 166 -16.93 13.78 -17.17
CA THR A 166 -18.16 14.48 -17.55
C THR A 166 -18.45 15.68 -16.65
N ASP A 167 -18.13 15.57 -15.35
CA ASP A 167 -18.16 16.67 -14.39
C ASP A 167 -16.79 16.79 -13.68
N PRO A 168 -15.91 17.71 -14.13
CA PRO A 168 -14.58 17.88 -13.54
C PRO A 168 -14.60 18.50 -12.14
N THR A 169 -15.76 18.90 -11.62
CA THR A 169 -15.92 19.36 -10.24
C THR A 169 -16.21 18.22 -9.26
N GLY A 170 -16.63 17.07 -9.78
CA GLY A 170 -16.92 15.84 -9.04
C GLY A 170 -15.79 14.81 -9.10
N LEU A 171 -16.00 13.69 -8.41
CA LEU A 171 -15.19 12.49 -8.58
C LEU A 171 -15.65 11.72 -9.81
N ALA A 172 -14.72 11.00 -10.45
CA ALA A 172 -15.08 10.03 -11.47
C ALA A 172 -15.93 8.92 -10.85
N SER A 173 -17.06 8.63 -11.49
CA SER A 173 -17.86 7.43 -11.20
C SER A 173 -17.05 6.15 -11.41
N ALA A 174 -17.55 5.01 -10.92
CA ALA A 174 -16.94 3.71 -11.17
C ALA A 174 -16.83 3.40 -12.67
N ALA A 175 -17.83 3.80 -13.46
CA ALA A 175 -17.84 3.65 -14.91
C ALA A 175 -16.77 4.53 -15.58
N GLU A 176 -16.70 5.82 -15.24
CA GLU A 176 -15.70 6.73 -15.78
C GLU A 176 -14.27 6.30 -15.42
N ALA A 177 -14.04 5.85 -14.19
CA ALA A 177 -12.73 5.35 -13.77
C ALA A 177 -12.30 4.12 -14.57
N ARG A 178 -13.21 3.17 -14.82
CA ARG A 178 -12.96 2.01 -15.67
C ARG A 178 -12.60 2.43 -17.09
N SER A 179 -13.41 3.30 -17.70
CA SER A 179 -13.15 3.82 -19.04
C SER A 179 -11.82 4.59 -19.13
N PHE A 180 -11.46 5.35 -18.10
CA PHE A 180 -10.17 6.02 -18.02
C PHE A 180 -9.01 5.01 -18.06
N GLY A 181 -9.09 3.92 -17.29
CA GLY A 181 -8.07 2.86 -17.30
C GLY A 181 -7.91 2.22 -18.67
N GLU A 182 -9.02 1.82 -19.29
CA GLU A 182 -9.05 1.23 -20.63
C GLU A 182 -8.44 2.16 -21.69
N LEU A 183 -8.85 3.43 -21.73
CA LEU A 183 -8.35 4.42 -22.69
C LEU A 183 -6.87 4.79 -22.45
N SER A 184 -6.40 4.71 -21.21
CA SER A 184 -5.02 5.02 -20.84
C SER A 184 -4.08 3.82 -20.94
N GLY A 185 -4.61 2.62 -21.26
CA GLY A 185 -3.85 1.38 -21.28
C GLY A 185 -3.33 0.97 -19.89
N LEU A 186 -4.08 1.31 -18.83
CA LEU A 186 -3.78 0.88 -17.46
C LEU A 186 -4.67 -0.28 -17.07
N GLU A 187 -4.11 -1.23 -16.31
CA GLU A 187 -4.89 -2.33 -15.75
C GLU A 187 -5.89 -1.82 -14.72
N VAL A 188 -7.09 -2.40 -14.73
CA VAL A 188 -8.23 -2.01 -13.90
C VAL A 188 -8.67 -3.20 -13.05
N ALA A 189 -8.82 -3.01 -11.73
CA ALA A 189 -9.48 -3.96 -10.85
C ALA A 189 -10.51 -3.28 -9.95
N THR A 190 -11.45 -4.07 -9.44
CA THR A 190 -12.38 -3.63 -8.38
C THR A 190 -11.80 -3.91 -6.99
N THR A 191 -12.27 -3.17 -5.98
CA THR A 191 -11.95 -3.46 -4.58
C THR A 191 -12.37 -4.88 -4.18
N SER A 192 -13.47 -5.40 -4.73
CA SER A 192 -13.89 -6.80 -4.51
C SER A 192 -12.97 -7.83 -5.16
N GLU A 193 -12.44 -7.56 -6.36
CA GLU A 193 -11.46 -8.44 -7.00
C GLU A 193 -10.18 -8.53 -6.18
N ILE A 194 -9.65 -7.39 -5.73
CA ILE A 194 -8.46 -7.33 -4.88
C ILE A 194 -8.70 -8.12 -3.57
N SER A 195 -9.86 -7.91 -2.93
CA SER A 195 -10.24 -8.64 -1.72
C SER A 195 -10.29 -10.15 -1.93
N ARG A 196 -10.86 -10.60 -3.06
CA ARG A 196 -10.88 -12.03 -3.41
C ARG A 196 -9.47 -12.57 -3.61
N LEU A 197 -8.59 -11.86 -4.31
CA LEU A 197 -7.20 -12.30 -4.52
C LEU A 197 -6.45 -12.43 -3.20
N ALA A 198 -6.53 -11.42 -2.34
CA ALA A 198 -5.86 -11.41 -1.04
C ALA A 198 -6.33 -12.56 -0.14
N SER A 199 -7.63 -12.89 -0.13
CA SER A 199 -8.13 -14.04 0.65
C SER A 199 -7.58 -15.39 0.15
N THR A 200 -7.32 -15.52 -1.16
CA THR A 200 -6.70 -16.74 -1.71
C THR A 200 -5.19 -16.83 -1.49
N ASP A 201 -4.52 -15.69 -1.39
CA ASP A 201 -3.08 -15.60 -1.13
C ASP A 201 -2.76 -15.91 0.34
N LEU A 202 -3.56 -15.38 1.27
CA LEU A 202 -3.49 -15.73 2.70
C LEU A 202 -3.69 -17.23 2.97
N GLY A 203 -4.44 -17.93 2.10
CA GLY A 203 -4.61 -19.38 2.16
C GLY A 203 -3.38 -20.19 1.71
N ARG A 204 -2.37 -19.56 1.10
CA ARG A 204 -1.10 -20.20 0.70
C ARG A 204 0.04 -19.97 1.70
N SER A 205 -0.07 -18.96 2.57
CA SER A 205 0.93 -18.64 3.59
C SER A 205 0.63 -19.34 4.93
N THR A 206 0.67 -20.68 4.93
CA THR A 206 0.82 -21.46 6.17
C THR A 206 1.91 -22.52 5.97
N VAL A 207 3.16 -22.08 5.94
CA VAL A 207 4.31 -22.96 6.21
C VAL A 207 4.84 -22.57 7.60
N PRO A 208 4.86 -23.49 8.59
CA PRO A 208 5.42 -23.18 9.90
C PRO A 208 6.92 -22.93 9.78
N LEU A 209 7.42 -21.87 10.41
CA LEU A 209 8.84 -21.74 10.73
C LEU A 209 9.19 -22.76 11.83
N SER A 210 9.39 -24.03 11.46
CA SER A 210 10.02 -25.02 12.34
C SER A 210 11.52 -25.02 12.08
N GLY A 211 12.21 -24.09 12.75
CA GLY A 211 13.64 -24.20 12.99
C GLY A 211 13.86 -24.99 14.28
N GLU A 212 14.18 -26.28 14.16
CA GLU A 212 14.99 -26.99 15.15
C GLU A 212 15.90 -27.97 14.41
N GLY A 213 17.04 -27.44 13.95
CA GLY A 213 18.20 -28.27 13.60
C GLY A 213 18.79 -28.85 14.87
N ARG A 214 18.43 -30.09 15.20
CA ARG A 214 19.17 -30.90 16.17
C ARG A 214 20.55 -31.22 15.60
N SER A 215 21.57 -30.46 16.02
CA SER A 215 22.96 -30.87 15.87
C SER A 215 23.27 -31.92 16.93
N SER A 216 23.43 -33.15 16.48
CA SER A 216 23.99 -34.27 17.22
C SER A 216 25.48 -34.03 17.48
N HIS A 217 25.86 -33.69 18.70
CA HIS A 217 27.23 -33.91 19.17
C HIS A 217 27.30 -35.28 19.87
N LEU A 218 27.99 -36.19 19.21
CA LEU A 218 28.30 -37.54 19.66
C LEU A 218 29.24 -37.47 20.87
N ASP A 219 28.73 -37.93 22.00
CA ASP A 219 29.51 -38.42 23.14
C ASP A 219 30.35 -39.63 22.69
N ARG A 220 31.67 -39.51 22.77
CA ARG A 220 32.63 -40.62 22.70
C ARG A 220 33.47 -40.64 23.98
N GLY A 221 32.94 -41.31 25.00
CA GLY A 221 33.56 -42.47 25.63
C GLY A 221 35.04 -42.41 26.06
N ARG A 222 35.22 -42.28 27.38
CA ARG A 222 36.15 -43.02 28.29
C ARG A 222 37.44 -43.65 27.73
N ARG A 223 38.56 -43.33 28.38
CA ARG A 223 39.68 -44.15 28.91
C ARG A 223 40.68 -43.15 29.56
N GLY A 224 41.28 -43.31 30.74
CA GLY A 224 41.36 -44.31 31.80
C GLY A 224 42.45 -43.85 32.80
N ALA A 225 42.49 -44.46 34.00
CA ALA A 225 43.61 -44.59 34.97
C ALA A 225 44.47 -43.33 35.29
N GLY A 226 44.71 -42.90 36.53
CA GLY A 226 45.03 -43.65 37.75
C GLY A 226 46.35 -43.11 38.34
N ALA A 227 46.43 -43.07 39.68
CA ALA A 227 47.63 -42.88 40.52
C ALA A 227 48.29 -41.48 40.62
N ALA A 228 48.06 -40.80 41.75
CA ALA A 228 49.02 -40.55 42.85
C ALA A 228 48.54 -39.38 43.71
#